data_AF-A0AAV5THX2-F1
#
_entry.id   AF-A0AAV5THX2-F1
#
_cell.length_a   1.000
_cell.length_b   1.000
_cell.length_c   1.000
_cell.angle_alpha   90.00
_cell.angle_beta   90.00
_cell.angle_gamma   90.00
#
_symmetry.space_group_name_H-M   'P 1'
#
loop_
_entity.id
_entity.type
_entity.pdbx_description
1 polymer ?
#
loop_
_entity_poly.entity_id
_entity_poly.type
_entity_poly.pdbx_seq_one_letter_code
_entity_poly.pdbx_strand_id
1 'polypeptide(L)'
;IVRHIRNILGCSDGYDEIFTRGDVDNLDFVKYYLKNNRVIAVSSGGHSGAAIQFLALCELHKKISREDIEKNTSDDWTFMLK
;
A
#
# COMPACT_ATOMS: atom_id res chain seq x y z
N ILE A 1 12.20 -10.32 -2.40
CA ILE A 1 11.26 -9.78 -3.41
C ILE A 1 9.90 -10.42 -3.16
N VAL A 2 9.05 -9.80 -2.33
CA VAL A 2 7.66 -10.24 -2.21
C VAL A 2 6.91 -9.70 -3.43
N ARG A 3 6.92 -10.50 -4.51
CA ARG A 3 6.05 -10.28 -5.66
C ARG A 3 4.74 -10.98 -5.37
N HIS A 4 3.72 -10.21 -5.01
CA HIS A 4 2.33 -10.54 -5.29
C HIS A 4 1.70 -9.36 -6.04
N ILE A 5 2.29 -9.03 -7.20
CA ILE A 5 1.50 -8.45 -8.29
C ILE A 5 0.72 -9.63 -8.87
N ARG A 6 -0.43 -9.97 -8.25
CA ARG A 6 -1.46 -10.72 -8.97
C ARG A 6 -1.87 -9.79 -10.10
N ASN A 7 -1.48 -10.15 -11.33
CA ASN A 7 -2.06 -9.68 -12.59
C ASN A 7 -3.09 -8.55 -12.45
N ILE A 8 -2.71 -7.31 -12.75
CA ILE A 8 -3.70 -6.38 -13.30
C ILE A 8 -3.81 -6.73 -14.80
N LEU A 9 -4.27 -7.95 -15.10
CA LEU A 9 -4.77 -8.28 -16.43
C LEU A 9 -6.25 -7.93 -16.41
N GLY A 10 -6.60 -6.81 -17.06
CA GLY A 10 -7.98 -6.40 -17.26
C GLY A 10 -8.47 -5.32 -16.32
N CYS A 11 -7.78 -4.18 -16.25
CA CYS A 11 -8.44 -2.88 -16.12
C CYS A 11 -7.39 -1.79 -16.34
N SER A 12 -7.39 -1.18 -17.51
CA SER A 12 -6.81 0.16 -17.74
C SER A 12 -7.57 1.26 -16.98
N ASP A 13 -8.16 0.93 -15.82
CA ASP A 13 -9.13 1.69 -15.03
C ASP A 13 -8.91 1.44 -13.51
N GLY A 14 -7.69 1.09 -13.12
CA GLY A 14 -7.42 0.41 -11.84
C GLY A 14 -7.27 1.32 -10.62
N TYR A 15 -6.48 2.38 -10.71
CA TYR A 15 -6.22 3.34 -9.64
C TYR A 15 -6.18 4.75 -10.24
N ASP A 16 -6.59 5.75 -9.48
CA ASP A 16 -6.60 7.16 -9.92
C ASP A 16 -5.36 7.90 -9.42
N GLU A 17 -4.72 7.39 -8.37
CA GLU A 17 -3.60 8.04 -7.69
C GLU A 17 -2.58 7.03 -7.19
N ILE A 18 -1.30 7.42 -7.22
CA ILE A 18 -0.20 6.71 -6.58
C ILE A 18 0.46 7.63 -5.57
N PHE A 19 0.57 7.18 -4.32
CA PHE A 19 1.39 7.82 -3.30
C PHE A 19 2.67 7.01 -3.10
N THR A 20 3.83 7.63 -3.32
CA THR A 20 5.13 6.99 -3.09
C THR A 20 5.84 7.66 -1.94
N ARG A 21 6.30 6.88 -0.96
CA ARG A 21 7.20 7.31 0.11
C ARG A 21 8.51 6.55 0.00
N GLY A 22 9.62 7.25 0.26
CA GLY A 22 10.97 6.68 0.17
C GLY A 22 11.57 6.75 -1.23
N ASP A 23 12.57 5.93 -1.47
CA ASP A 23 13.43 5.97 -2.65
C ASP A 23 13.28 4.68 -3.47
N VAL A 24 12.79 4.86 -4.70
CA VAL A 24 12.54 3.74 -5.61
C VAL A 24 13.84 3.19 -6.20
N ASP A 25 14.84 4.04 -6.42
CA ASP A 25 16.14 3.67 -7.00
C ASP A 25 16.98 2.87 -6.00
N ASN A 26 16.91 3.24 -4.72
CA ASN A 26 17.54 2.51 -3.62
C ASN A 26 16.71 1.30 -3.14
N LEU A 27 15.59 1.00 -3.80
CA LEU A 27 14.66 -0.08 -3.45
C LEU A 27 14.11 0.00 -2.02
N ASP A 28 14.12 1.17 -1.39
CA ASP A 28 13.60 1.39 -0.03
C ASP A 28 12.41 2.35 -0.10
N PHE A 29 11.24 1.79 -0.42
CA PHE A 29 10.06 2.57 -0.71
C PHE A 29 8.77 1.87 -0.27
N VAL A 30 7.71 2.67 -0.13
CA VAL A 30 6.33 2.21 -0.03
C VAL A 30 5.49 2.95 -1.07
N LYS A 31 4.78 2.21 -1.90
CA LYS A 31 3.87 2.71 -2.92
C LYS A 31 2.45 2.26 -2.60
N TYR A 32 1.57 3.22 -2.43
CA TYR A 32 0.14 3.02 -2.27
C TYR A 32 -0.56 3.37 -3.57
N TYR A 33 -1.42 2.47 -4.04
CA TYR A 33 -2.28 2.70 -5.19
C TYR A 33 -3.68 2.98 -4.67
N LEU A 34 -4.25 4.13 -5.03
CA LEU A 34 -5.53 4.60 -4.53
C LEU A 34 -6.57 4.68 -5.64
N LYS A 35 -7.81 4.32 -5.32
CA LYS A 35 -9.00 4.56 -6.14
C LYS A 35 -10.11 5.14 -5.28
N ASN A 36 -10.74 6.24 -5.70
CA ASN A 36 -11.79 6.92 -4.92
C ASN A 36 -11.40 7.15 -3.44
N ASN A 37 -10.21 7.72 -3.19
CA ASN A 37 -9.67 8.00 -1.86
C ASN A 37 -9.41 6.76 -0.96
N ARG A 38 -9.30 5.57 -1.54
CA ARG A 38 -9.05 4.31 -0.81
C ARG A 38 -7.88 3.56 -1.40
N VAL A 39 -7.02 3.01 -0.54
CA VAL A 39 -5.93 2.13 -0.95
C VAL A 39 -6.50 0.82 -1.46
N ILE A 40 -6.13 0.46 -2.69
CA ILE A 40 -6.51 -0.81 -3.32
C ILE A 40 -5.32 -1.78 -3.44
N ALA A 41 -4.09 -1.26 -3.39
CA ALA A 41 -2.89 -2.07 -3.43
C ALA A 41 -1.73 -1.34 -2.76
N VAL A 42 -0.78 -2.11 -2.22
CA VAL A 42 0.47 -1.61 -1.64
C VAL A 42 1.64 -2.41 -2.20
N SER A 43 2.70 -1.71 -2.60
CA SER A 43 3.97 -2.30 -2.98
C SER A 43 5.07 -1.68 -2.12
N SER A 44 5.84 -2.50 -1.41
CA SER A 44 7.01 -2.03 -0.68
C SER A 44 8.30 -2.68 -1.17
N GLY A 45 9.38 -1.92 -1.12
CA GLY A 45 10.76 -2.36 -1.23
C GLY A 45 11.48 -2.13 0.10
N GLY A 46 12.58 -2.85 0.33
CA GLY A 46 13.44 -2.63 1.50
C GLY A 46 12.87 -3.24 2.79
N HIS A 47 13.06 -2.55 3.91
CA HIS A 47 12.71 -3.04 5.25
C HIS A 47 11.26 -2.76 5.65
N SER A 48 10.45 -2.15 4.78
CA SER A 48 9.07 -1.82 5.09
C SER A 48 8.15 -3.04 5.10
N GLY A 49 7.52 -3.28 6.26
CA GLY A 49 6.46 -4.28 6.46
C GLY A 49 5.08 -3.86 5.93
N ALA A 50 4.94 -2.66 5.37
CA ALA A 50 3.65 -2.06 5.02
C ALA A 50 2.80 -2.93 4.09
N ALA A 51 3.40 -3.59 3.09
CA ALA A 51 2.67 -4.47 2.16
C ALA A 51 2.10 -5.73 2.86
N ILE A 52 2.85 -6.31 3.81
CA ILE A 52 2.41 -7.48 4.57
C ILE A 52 1.28 -7.09 5.53
N GLN A 53 1.42 -5.96 6.20
CA GLN A 53 0.38 -5.45 7.11
C GLN A 53 -0.88 -5.06 6.34
N PHE A 54 -0.75 -4.47 5.16
CA PHE A 54 -1.89 -4.17 4.27
C PHE A 54 -2.65 -5.43 3.88
N LEU A 55 -1.94 -6.54 3.58
CA LEU A 55 -2.57 -7.82 3.31
C LEU A 55 -3.42 -8.30 4.51
N ALA A 56 -2.88 -8.24 5.71
CA ALA A 56 -3.61 -8.60 6.93
C ALA A 56 -4.82 -7.67 7.18
N LEU A 57 -4.71 -6.37 6.89
CA LEU A 57 -5.84 -5.45 6.98
C LEU A 57 -6.94 -5.77 5.96
N CYS A 58 -6.58 -6.20 4.76
CA CYS A 58 -7.55 -6.63 3.75
C CYS A 58 -8.36 -7.85 4.21
N GLU A 59 -7.71 -8.83 4.86
CA GLU A 59 -8.38 -10.00 5.44
C GLU A 59 -9.36 -9.62 6.57
N LEU A 60 -9.04 -8.55 7.31
CA LEU A 60 -9.92 -7.98 8.33
C LEU A 60 -10.98 -7.00 7.77
N HIS A 61 -11.05 -6.85 6.44
CA HIS A 61 -11.90 -5.86 5.75
C HIS A 61 -11.70 -4.40 6.23
N LYS A 62 -10.54 -4.09 6.83
CA LYS A 62 -10.16 -2.74 7.25
C LYS A 62 -9.69 -1.97 6.01
N LYS A 63 -10.12 -0.72 5.89
CA LYS A 63 -9.83 0.15 4.73
C LYS A 63 -8.88 1.25 5.15
N ILE A 64 -7.92 1.57 4.28
CA ILE A 64 -6.99 2.69 4.44
C ILE A 64 -7.39 3.77 3.43
N SER A 65 -7.55 5.01 3.89
CA SER A 65 -7.80 6.18 3.05
C SER A 65 -6.51 6.98 2.80
N ARG A 66 -6.54 7.95 1.88
CA ARG A 66 -5.41 8.85 1.66
C ARG A 66 -5.03 9.61 2.93
N GLU A 67 -6.03 10.07 3.67
CA GLU A 67 -5.83 10.79 4.93
C GLU A 67 -5.09 9.93 5.98
N ASP A 68 -5.38 8.63 6.02
CA ASP A 68 -4.68 7.71 6.91
C ASP A 68 -3.20 7.57 6.54
N ILE A 69 -2.87 7.56 5.24
CA ILE A 69 -1.48 7.53 4.74
C ILE A 69 -0.74 8.81 5.10
N GLU A 70 -1.42 9.96 4.98
CA GLU A 70 -0.84 11.27 5.32
C GLU A 70 -0.58 11.40 6.82
N LYS A 71 -1.48 10.89 7.66
CA LYS A 71 -1.31 10.84 9.12
C LYS A 71 -0.27 9.82 9.57
N ASN A 72 -0.20 8.67 8.90
CA ASN A 72 0.72 7.59 9.23
C ASN A 72 2.05 7.75 8.50
N THR A 73 2.94 8.59 9.02
CA THR A 73 4.22 8.88 8.36
C THR A 73 5.23 7.74 8.43
N SER A 74 5.03 6.74 9.30
CA SER A 74 5.93 5.58 9.46
C SER A 74 5.57 4.41 8.55
N ASP A 75 4.41 4.45 7.88
CA ASP A 75 3.87 3.33 7.09
C ASP A 75 3.71 2.02 7.89
N ASP A 76 3.70 2.10 9.23
CA ASP A 76 3.45 0.96 10.12
C ASP A 76 1.96 0.90 10.43
N TRP A 77 1.30 -0.12 9.92
CA TRP A 77 -0.14 -0.36 10.07
C TRP A 77 -0.46 -1.31 11.22
N THR A 78 0.52 -1.73 12.02
CA THR A 78 0.33 -2.68 13.12
C THR A 78 -0.69 -2.20 14.14
N PHE A 79 -0.82 -0.88 14.36
CA PHE A 79 -1.84 -0.32 15.26
C PHE A 79 -3.27 -0.60 14.80
N MET A 80 -3.49 -0.79 13.49
CA MET A 80 -4.78 -1.16 12.92
C MET A 80 -5.01 -2.68 12.91
N LEU A 81 -4.02 -3.50 13.27
CA LEU A 81 -4.18 -4.96 13.34
C LEU A 81 -4.64 -5.45 14.72
N LYS A 82 -4.70 -4.56 15.71
CA LYS A 82 -5.34 -4.80 17.00
C LYS A 82 -6.87 -4.72 16.89
#